data_AF-A0A800AGB2-F1
#
_entry.id   AF-A0A800AGB2-F1
#
_cell.length_a   1.000
_cell.length_b   1.000
_cell.length_c   1.000
_cell.angle_alpha   90.00
_cell.angle_beta   90.00
_cell.angle_gamma   90.00
#
_symmetry.space_group_name_H-M   'P 1'
#
loop_
_entity.id
_entity.type
_entity.pdbx_description
1 polymer ?
#
loop_
_entity_poly.entity_id
_entity_poly.type
_entity_poly.pdbx_seq_one_letter_code
_entity_poly.pdbx_strand_id
1 'polypeptide(L)'
;MKLKGAMGRKVWVIGSILFIVLTVGPPVASISEEDFFSKSLHYTGEGMRYWYEEEGGFMEMTQIPYDQLDCKNCHVQSCDPCHAQKVGETNFFTVVKAYKNETCLACHSREGLTFKFGRKKGALDVHVDKGMVCANCHKGEDVHGNGTFYHSMRDVQAVKVTCMTCHTVNKDISAHTVHGDQLDCSACHVDNTTTCMNCHFDKFLETGSRKGNFFPMQSFMLLINYNGKVTAGTAMSMVYKGKKFILYSPYFTHAIQAKGKTCDECHANSAMKLIEEGKSVPMMVFKDNKIVPWEGVVPTLPDKLEWAYLDKDGEQWVEIQSDEAAKVQLVGYGTPLTEEQIEKLLMSAEE
;
A
#
# COMPACT_ATOMS: atom_id res chain seq x y z
N MET A 1 95.76 24.45 -50.82
CA MET A 1 96.92 24.26 -49.93
C MET A 1 96.51 24.62 -48.50
N LYS A 2 96.64 23.66 -47.57
CA LYS A 2 96.65 23.78 -46.09
C LYS A 2 95.44 24.40 -45.34
N LEU A 3 94.83 23.51 -44.56
CA LEU A 3 94.12 23.65 -43.27
C LEU A 3 94.38 24.90 -42.40
N LYS A 4 93.31 25.36 -41.74
CA LYS A 4 93.14 25.78 -40.32
C LYS A 4 91.64 26.19 -40.18
N GLY A 5 90.80 25.79 -39.24
CA GLY A 5 90.99 25.37 -37.85
C GLY A 5 90.35 26.42 -36.92
N ALA A 6 89.37 26.02 -36.10
CA ALA A 6 88.58 26.78 -35.09
C ALA A 6 87.37 27.58 -35.64
N MET A 7 86.21 27.68 -34.97
CA MET A 7 85.92 27.56 -33.54
C MET A 7 84.42 27.25 -33.33
N GLY A 8 84.12 26.39 -32.36
CA GLY A 8 82.77 25.87 -32.12
C GLY A 8 81.80 26.80 -31.39
N ARG A 9 80.52 26.45 -31.50
CA ARG A 9 79.46 26.89 -30.58
C ARG A 9 78.59 25.66 -30.28
N LYS A 10 78.84 25.01 -29.14
CA LYS A 10 77.99 23.91 -28.63
C LYS A 10 76.70 24.54 -28.12
N VAL A 11 75.58 24.31 -28.80
CA VAL A 11 74.24 24.54 -28.26
C VAL A 11 73.89 23.32 -27.43
N TRP A 12 73.87 23.47 -26.10
CA TRP A 12 73.28 22.47 -25.21
C TRP A 12 71.77 22.67 -25.20
N VAL A 13 71.03 21.81 -25.89
CA VAL A 13 69.60 21.65 -25.66
C VAL A 13 69.47 20.76 -24.43
N ILE A 14 69.19 21.36 -23.28
CA ILE A 14 68.80 20.63 -22.08
C ILE A 14 67.38 20.11 -22.34
N GLY A 15 67.28 18.85 -22.78
CA GLY A 15 66.01 18.14 -22.83
C GLY A 15 65.55 17.86 -21.40
N SER A 16 64.69 18.73 -20.86
CA SER A 16 63.98 18.48 -19.62
C SER A 16 62.98 17.34 -19.84
N ILE A 17 63.39 16.11 -19.54
CA ILE A 17 62.46 14.98 -19.45
C ILE A 17 61.68 15.18 -18.15
N LEU A 18 60.48 15.75 -18.28
CA LEU A 18 59.52 15.83 -17.20
C LEU A 18 58.99 14.41 -16.94
N PHE A 19 59.60 13.69 -15.99
CA PHE A 19 59.04 12.44 -15.48
C PHE A 19 57.80 12.80 -14.64
N ILE A 20 56.63 12.79 -15.29
CA ILE A 20 55.35 12.76 -14.58
C ILE A 20 55.26 11.36 -13.95
N VAL A 21 55.60 11.28 -12.67
CA VAL A 21 55.25 10.11 -11.85
C VAL A 21 53.75 10.19 -11.63
N LEU A 22 52.99 9.57 -12.53
CA LEU A 22 51.59 9.23 -12.30
C LEU A 22 51.56 8.20 -11.18
N THR A 23 51.39 8.67 -9.95
CA THR A 23 51.00 7.82 -8.83
C THR A 23 49.59 7.32 -9.10
N VAL A 24 49.47 6.20 -9.83
CA VAL A 24 48.23 5.44 -9.91
C VAL A 24 48.05 4.83 -8.52
N GLY A 25 47.31 5.53 -7.65
CA GLY A 25 46.79 4.92 -6.44
C GLY A 25 45.99 3.67 -6.84
N PRO A 26 46.00 2.60 -6.03
CA PRO A 26 45.17 1.44 -6.32
C PRO A 26 43.73 1.93 -6.52
N PRO A 27 42.97 1.33 -7.47
CA PRO A 27 41.55 1.65 -7.58
C PRO A 27 40.96 1.45 -6.18
N VAL A 28 40.41 2.52 -5.61
CA VAL A 28 39.54 2.37 -4.46
C VAL A 28 38.40 1.52 -5.00
N ALA A 29 38.44 0.22 -4.70
CA ALA A 29 37.31 -0.64 -4.92
C ALA A 29 36.19 0.01 -4.12
N SER A 30 35.25 0.67 -4.80
CA SER A 30 33.99 1.02 -4.20
C SER A 30 33.34 -0.31 -3.87
N ILE A 31 33.51 -0.76 -2.62
CA ILE A 31 32.62 -1.73 -2.04
C ILE A 31 31.29 -0.98 -1.95
N SER A 32 30.50 -0.98 -3.02
CA SER A 32 29.07 -0.73 -2.87
C SER A 32 28.50 -2.02 -2.28
N GLU A 33 28.72 -2.22 -0.98
CA GLU A 33 27.69 -2.92 -0.23
C GLU A 33 26.45 -2.06 -0.41
N GLU A 34 25.50 -2.56 -1.21
CA GLU A 34 24.19 -1.95 -1.35
C GLU A 34 23.68 -1.63 0.05
N ASP A 35 23.43 -0.35 0.34
CA ASP A 35 22.91 0.04 1.63
C ASP A 35 21.59 -0.69 1.89
N PHE A 36 21.31 -1.03 3.14
CA PHE A 36 20.13 -1.84 3.45
C PHE A 36 18.80 -1.14 3.08
N PHE A 37 18.80 0.19 2.94
CA PHE A 37 17.64 0.98 2.56
C PHE A 37 17.29 0.79 1.08
N SER A 38 18.28 0.60 0.21
CA SER A 38 18.10 0.27 -1.20
C SER A 38 17.29 -1.02 -1.43
N LYS A 39 17.22 -1.90 -0.42
CA LYS A 39 16.41 -3.13 -0.42
C LYS A 39 15.03 -2.97 0.21
N SER A 40 14.74 -1.82 0.81
CA SER A 40 13.46 -1.55 1.47
C SER A 40 12.31 -1.42 0.48
N LEU A 41 11.08 -1.66 0.95
CA LEU A 41 9.87 -1.45 0.16
C LEU A 41 9.66 0.02 -0.24
N HIS A 42 10.11 0.97 0.58
CA HIS A 42 10.02 2.41 0.28
C HIS A 42 10.96 2.83 -0.85
N TYR A 43 12.15 2.21 -0.95
CA TYR A 43 13.09 2.47 -2.03
C TYR A 43 12.69 1.77 -3.32
N THR A 44 12.39 0.48 -3.23
CA THR A 44 12.17 -0.38 -4.39
C THR A 44 10.78 -0.21 -4.99
N GLY A 45 9.78 0.04 -4.15
CA GLY A 45 8.39 -0.02 -4.59
C GLY A 45 7.85 -1.41 -4.84
N GLU A 46 8.60 -2.43 -4.41
CA GLU A 46 8.40 -3.81 -4.84
C GLU A 46 6.98 -4.31 -4.52
N GLY A 47 6.44 -3.92 -3.37
CA GLY A 47 5.07 -4.26 -2.97
C GLY A 47 4.00 -3.88 -3.98
N MET A 48 4.17 -2.76 -4.71
CA MET A 48 3.22 -2.35 -5.75
C MET A 48 3.51 -3.04 -7.07
N ARG A 49 4.79 -3.15 -7.45
CA ARG A 49 5.23 -3.80 -8.70
C ARG A 49 4.83 -5.27 -8.71
N TYR A 50 5.20 -6.01 -7.67
CA TYR A 50 4.98 -7.45 -7.54
C TYR A 50 3.52 -7.80 -7.82
N TRP A 51 2.57 -7.25 -7.05
CA TRP A 51 1.15 -7.58 -7.22
C TRP A 51 0.53 -7.05 -8.52
N TYR A 52 1.08 -5.99 -9.10
CA TYR A 52 0.62 -5.50 -10.40
C TYR A 52 1.04 -6.43 -11.54
N GLU A 53 2.26 -6.97 -11.50
CA GLU A 53 2.87 -7.79 -12.55
C GLU A 53 2.74 -9.31 -12.35
N GLU A 54 2.36 -9.77 -11.15
CA GLU A 54 2.12 -11.19 -10.84
C GLU A 54 1.09 -11.81 -11.79
N GLU A 55 1.11 -13.13 -11.95
CA GLU A 55 0.06 -13.88 -12.66
C GLU A 55 -1.32 -13.54 -12.08
N GLY A 56 -2.29 -13.28 -12.96
CA GLY A 56 -3.61 -12.79 -12.59
C GLY A 56 -3.65 -11.29 -12.22
N GLY A 57 -2.50 -10.63 -12.14
CA GLY A 57 -2.35 -9.21 -11.87
C GLY A 57 -2.95 -8.30 -12.94
N PHE A 58 -3.02 -7.01 -12.59
CA PHE A 58 -3.64 -6.01 -13.45
C PHE A 58 -2.81 -5.72 -14.72
N MET A 59 -1.49 -6.00 -14.70
CA MET A 59 -0.63 -5.87 -15.88
C MET A 59 -1.12 -6.72 -17.06
N GLU A 60 -1.70 -7.90 -16.82
CA GLU A 60 -2.25 -8.72 -17.91
C GLU A 60 -3.37 -8.01 -18.67
N MET A 61 -4.08 -7.08 -18.03
CA MET A 61 -5.11 -6.28 -18.68
C MET A 61 -4.54 -5.05 -19.38
N THR A 62 -3.60 -4.36 -18.73
CA THR A 62 -3.05 -3.11 -19.23
C THR A 62 -2.00 -3.32 -20.32
N GLN A 63 -1.25 -4.42 -20.25
CA GLN A 63 -0.05 -4.70 -21.06
C GLN A 63 1.03 -3.61 -20.92
N ILE A 64 1.05 -2.90 -19.80
CA ILE A 64 2.00 -1.82 -19.50
C ILE A 64 2.85 -2.25 -18.31
N PRO A 65 4.18 -2.39 -18.45
CA PRO A 65 5.08 -2.67 -17.32
C PRO A 65 5.00 -1.60 -16.22
N TYR A 66 5.25 -1.99 -14.97
CA TYR A 66 5.11 -1.11 -13.82
C TYR A 66 6.02 0.13 -13.89
N ASP A 67 7.24 -0.03 -14.40
CA ASP A 67 8.26 1.03 -14.51
C ASP A 67 7.89 2.14 -15.53
N GLN A 68 6.93 1.86 -16.40
CA GLN A 68 6.35 2.81 -17.35
C GLN A 68 5.18 3.61 -16.76
N LEU A 69 4.68 3.25 -15.57
CA LEU A 69 3.63 3.99 -14.88
C LEU A 69 4.19 5.15 -14.06
N ASP A 70 3.32 6.14 -13.77
CA ASP A 70 3.66 7.26 -12.87
C ASP A 70 3.80 6.82 -11.40
N CYS A 71 3.45 5.57 -11.08
CA CYS A 71 3.44 4.99 -9.74
C CYS A 71 4.82 5.08 -9.08
N LYS A 72 5.90 5.05 -9.88
CA LYS A 72 7.29 5.18 -9.42
C LYS A 72 7.59 6.50 -8.71
N ASN A 73 6.78 7.54 -8.92
CA ASN A 73 7.01 8.86 -8.32
C ASN A 73 6.74 8.89 -6.80
N CYS A 74 6.18 7.82 -6.22
CA CYS A 74 5.98 7.71 -4.77
C CYS A 74 7.16 7.03 -4.05
N HIS A 75 8.06 6.35 -4.77
CA HIS A 75 9.15 5.59 -4.15
C HIS A 75 10.37 6.48 -3.94
N VAL A 76 11.03 6.32 -2.80
CA VAL A 76 12.04 7.25 -2.30
C VAL A 76 13.44 6.69 -2.50
N GLN A 77 14.18 7.28 -3.43
CA GLN A 77 15.56 6.85 -3.74
C GLN A 77 16.64 7.57 -2.93
N SER A 78 16.24 8.42 -1.97
CA SER A 78 17.14 9.15 -1.09
C SER A 78 16.49 9.44 0.25
N CYS A 79 17.28 9.94 1.21
CA CYS A 79 16.81 10.35 2.52
C CYS A 79 16.02 11.67 2.49
N ASP A 80 16.20 12.48 1.44
CA ASP A 80 15.72 13.86 1.37
C ASP A 80 14.20 14.03 1.49
N PRO A 81 13.36 13.22 0.80
CA PRO A 81 11.91 13.35 0.88
C PRO A 81 11.40 13.33 2.32
N CYS A 82 12.01 12.50 3.17
CA CYS A 82 11.59 12.33 4.56
C CYS A 82 12.40 13.19 5.55
N HIS A 83 13.70 13.37 5.33
CA HIS A 83 14.59 13.98 6.33
C HIS A 83 15.08 15.38 5.98
N ALA A 84 15.16 15.77 4.71
CA ALA A 84 15.77 17.05 4.34
C ALA A 84 14.88 18.23 4.73
N GLN A 85 15.44 19.16 5.50
CA GLN A 85 14.85 20.45 5.83
C GLN A 85 15.80 21.57 5.40
N LYS A 86 15.23 22.63 4.82
CA LYS A 86 15.97 23.84 4.43
C LYS A 86 15.81 24.92 5.50
N VAL A 87 16.92 25.48 5.98
CA VAL A 87 16.95 26.69 6.84
C VAL A 87 17.90 27.70 6.20
N GLY A 88 17.37 28.86 5.83
CA GLY A 88 18.09 29.81 4.97
C GLY A 88 18.41 29.18 3.63
N GLU A 89 19.70 29.19 3.26
CA GLU A 89 20.20 28.57 2.01
C GLU A 89 20.75 27.15 2.20
N THR A 90 20.77 26.63 3.44
CA THR A 90 21.40 25.34 3.77
C THR A 90 20.37 24.23 3.96
N ASN A 91 20.65 23.05 3.42
CA ASN A 91 19.88 21.83 3.67
C ASN A 91 20.57 21.00 4.77
N PHE A 92 19.77 20.42 5.66
CA PHE A 92 20.24 19.47 6.67
C PHE A 92 19.19 18.37 6.88
N PHE A 93 19.63 17.23 7.39
CA PHE A 93 18.72 16.16 7.79
C PHE A 93 18.20 16.37 9.20
N THR A 94 16.92 16.08 9.40
CA THR A 94 16.27 16.14 10.70
C THR A 94 15.34 14.95 10.88
N VAL A 95 15.28 14.47 12.12
CA VAL A 95 14.28 13.49 12.55
C VAL A 95 12.92 14.15 12.79
N VAL A 96 12.88 15.45 13.07
CA VAL A 96 11.64 16.19 13.34
C VAL A 96 10.74 16.22 12.12
N LYS A 97 11.31 16.37 10.91
CA LYS A 97 10.53 16.28 9.67
C LYS A 97 9.99 14.86 9.48
N ALA A 98 10.84 13.85 9.58
CA ALA A 98 10.44 12.46 9.42
C ALA A 98 9.36 12.00 10.42
N TYR A 99 9.30 12.63 11.60
CA TYR A 99 8.29 12.33 12.62
C TYR A 99 6.91 12.95 12.34
N LYS A 100 6.80 13.88 11.40
CA LYS A 100 5.54 14.56 11.07
C LYS A 100 4.66 13.70 10.16
N ASN A 101 3.37 13.58 10.50
CA ASN A 101 2.39 12.88 9.66
C ASN A 101 2.37 13.40 8.22
N GLU A 102 2.56 14.70 8.00
CA GLU A 102 2.56 15.29 6.65
C GLU A 102 3.64 14.69 5.75
N THR A 103 4.74 14.21 6.32
CA THR A 103 5.83 13.55 5.58
C THR A 103 5.36 12.22 4.99
N CYS A 104 4.65 11.41 5.77
CA CYS A 104 4.12 10.12 5.33
C CYS A 104 2.91 10.31 4.40
N LEU A 105 2.01 11.24 4.75
CA LEU A 105 0.74 11.46 4.05
C LEU A 105 0.91 12.09 2.65
N ALA A 106 2.10 12.63 2.34
CA ALA A 106 2.43 13.06 0.97
C ALA A 106 2.32 11.92 -0.05
N CYS A 107 2.66 10.70 0.34
CA CYS A 107 2.54 9.50 -0.49
C CYS A 107 1.38 8.60 -0.04
N HIS A 108 1.16 8.46 1.27
CA HIS A 108 0.05 7.69 1.86
C HIS A 108 -1.27 8.47 1.88
N SER A 109 -1.64 9.06 0.74
CA SER A 109 -2.82 9.92 0.61
C SER A 109 -4.14 9.22 0.93
N ARG A 110 -4.23 7.89 0.68
CA ARG A 110 -5.39 7.07 1.06
C ARG A 110 -5.59 7.08 2.58
N GLU A 111 -4.52 7.06 3.35
CA GLU A 111 -4.58 7.14 4.81
C GLU A 111 -5.06 8.52 5.28
N GLY A 112 -4.57 9.58 4.61
CA GLY A 112 -5.08 10.94 4.84
C GLY A 112 -6.59 11.04 4.59
N LEU A 113 -7.11 10.31 3.61
CA LEU A 113 -8.54 10.23 3.33
C LEU A 113 -9.31 9.45 4.41
N THR A 114 -8.77 8.33 4.91
CA THR A 114 -9.32 7.62 6.08
C THR A 114 -9.53 8.60 7.24
N PHE A 115 -8.50 9.35 7.64
CA PHE A 115 -8.61 10.27 8.77
C PHE A 115 -9.60 11.41 8.49
N LYS A 116 -9.71 11.87 7.25
CA LYS A 116 -10.69 12.90 6.87
C LYS A 116 -12.11 12.37 7.03
N PHE A 117 -12.39 11.16 6.58
CA PHE A 117 -13.71 10.53 6.72
C PHE A 117 -14.02 10.19 8.18
N GLY A 118 -13.06 9.63 8.93
CA GLY A 118 -13.18 9.37 10.36
C GLY A 118 -13.54 10.64 11.16
N ARG A 119 -12.82 11.75 10.93
CA ARG A 119 -13.17 13.05 11.56
C ARG A 119 -14.58 13.51 11.22
N LYS A 120 -14.99 13.41 9.94
CA LYS A 120 -16.33 13.84 9.51
C LYS A 120 -17.44 13.03 10.19
N LYS A 121 -17.18 11.74 10.47
CA LYS A 121 -18.14 10.83 11.11
C LYS A 121 -18.05 10.81 12.65
N GLY A 122 -17.09 11.54 13.25
CA GLY A 122 -16.83 11.45 14.69
C GLY A 122 -16.22 10.12 15.13
N ALA A 123 -15.57 9.39 14.20
CA ALA A 123 -14.97 8.07 14.39
C ALA A 123 -13.51 8.08 13.91
N LEU A 124 -12.75 9.12 14.26
CA LEU A 124 -11.30 9.15 13.99
C LEU A 124 -10.61 8.00 14.73
N ASP A 125 -9.51 7.50 14.18
CA ASP A 125 -8.64 6.53 14.84
C ASP A 125 -8.25 7.01 16.25
N VAL A 126 -8.48 6.16 17.24
CA VAL A 126 -8.28 6.51 18.66
C VAL A 126 -6.83 6.84 19.02
N HIS A 127 -5.85 6.34 18.28
CA HIS A 127 -4.45 6.68 18.49
C HIS A 127 -4.14 8.04 17.91
N VAL A 128 -4.64 8.32 16.71
CA VAL A 128 -4.47 9.62 16.04
C VAL A 128 -5.20 10.72 16.81
N ASP A 129 -6.40 10.44 17.33
CA ASP A 129 -7.17 11.36 18.18
C ASP A 129 -6.40 11.73 19.46
N LYS A 130 -5.63 10.78 20.01
CA LYS A 130 -4.72 10.99 21.16
C LYS A 130 -3.37 11.59 20.78
N GLY A 131 -3.17 12.01 19.53
CA GLY A 131 -1.96 12.67 19.07
C GLY A 131 -0.82 11.74 18.67
N MET A 132 -1.05 10.43 18.53
CA MET A 132 -0.06 9.55 17.90
C MET A 132 0.07 9.86 16.41
N VAL A 133 1.31 9.80 15.93
CA VAL A 133 1.70 9.96 14.53
C VAL A 133 2.22 8.64 13.97
N CYS A 134 2.38 8.55 12.64
CA CYS A 134 2.83 7.33 11.95
C CYS A 134 4.09 6.71 12.58
N ALA A 135 5.08 7.57 12.90
CA ALA A 135 6.36 7.19 13.48
C ALA A 135 6.28 6.74 14.96
N ASN A 136 5.13 6.88 15.64
CA ASN A 136 4.95 6.28 16.97
C ASN A 136 4.83 4.75 16.88
N CYS A 137 4.28 4.23 15.79
CA CYS A 137 4.15 2.79 15.53
C CYS A 137 5.23 2.32 14.57
N HIS A 138 5.27 2.87 13.35
CA HIS A 138 6.21 2.45 12.30
C HIS A 138 7.58 3.10 12.48
N LYS A 139 8.53 2.35 13.05
CA LYS A 139 9.87 2.83 13.41
C LYS A 139 10.96 2.01 12.73
N GLY A 140 12.11 2.65 12.51
CA GLY A 140 13.35 1.98 12.14
C GLY A 140 13.18 1.13 10.87
N GLU A 141 13.27 -0.19 11.03
CA GLU A 141 13.23 -1.15 9.93
C GLU A 141 11.89 -1.21 9.19
N ASP A 142 10.76 -0.89 9.83
CA ASP A 142 9.45 -0.82 9.15
C ASP A 142 9.45 0.22 8.01
N VAL A 143 10.28 1.26 8.13
CA VAL A 143 10.38 2.35 7.16
C VAL A 143 11.65 2.20 6.32
N HIS A 144 12.80 1.99 6.96
CA HIS A 144 14.10 1.96 6.28
C HIS A 144 14.50 0.57 5.75
N GLY A 145 13.73 -0.48 6.05
CA GLY A 145 14.14 -1.86 5.79
C GLY A 145 15.23 -2.35 6.74
N ASN A 146 15.54 -3.64 6.63
CA ASN A 146 16.57 -4.31 7.44
C ASN A 146 17.60 -5.06 6.59
N GLY A 147 17.66 -4.76 5.28
CA GLY A 147 18.55 -5.41 4.31
C GLY A 147 17.99 -6.67 3.68
N THR A 148 16.82 -7.14 4.14
CA THR A 148 16.04 -8.18 3.46
C THR A 148 15.18 -7.54 2.38
N PHE A 149 15.19 -8.12 1.19
CA PHE A 149 14.27 -7.76 0.12
C PHE A 149 12.94 -8.47 0.33
N TYR A 150 11.84 -7.72 0.28
CA TYR A 150 10.49 -8.23 0.44
C TYR A 150 9.67 -7.94 -0.81
N HIS A 151 8.86 -8.90 -1.25
CA HIS A 151 7.90 -8.74 -2.33
C HIS A 151 6.66 -7.98 -1.90
N SER A 152 6.36 -7.93 -0.59
CA SER A 152 5.19 -7.24 -0.07
C SER A 152 5.36 -6.77 1.37
N MET A 153 4.63 -5.71 1.76
CA MET A 153 4.45 -5.36 3.18
C MET A 153 3.71 -6.45 3.99
N ARG A 154 3.18 -7.46 3.29
CA ARG A 154 2.55 -8.66 3.85
C ARG A 154 3.51 -9.87 3.90
N ASP A 155 4.78 -9.68 3.57
CA ASP A 155 5.76 -10.71 3.87
C ASP A 155 6.01 -10.79 5.39
N VAL A 156 6.31 -12.00 5.84
CA VAL A 156 6.66 -12.25 7.25
C VAL A 156 7.85 -11.37 7.63
N GLN A 157 7.68 -10.56 8.68
CA GLN A 157 8.65 -9.60 9.21
C GLN A 157 8.94 -8.35 8.34
N ALA A 158 8.24 -8.14 7.21
CA ALA A 158 8.37 -6.90 6.45
C ALA A 158 7.85 -5.67 7.21
N VAL A 159 6.80 -5.86 8.01
CA VAL A 159 6.27 -4.88 8.97
C VAL A 159 6.16 -5.56 10.33
N LYS A 160 6.79 -4.99 11.36
CA LYS A 160 6.87 -5.57 12.71
C LYS A 160 5.96 -4.91 13.72
N VAL A 161 5.30 -3.80 13.37
CA VAL A 161 4.25 -3.22 14.23
C VAL A 161 3.18 -4.25 14.57
N THR A 162 2.89 -4.37 15.86
CA THR A 162 1.78 -5.19 16.36
C THR A 162 1.03 -4.43 17.46
N CYS A 163 -0.25 -4.72 17.64
CA CYS A 163 -1.03 -4.18 18.76
C CYS A 163 -0.43 -4.59 20.11
N MET A 164 0.14 -5.80 20.18
CA MET A 164 0.66 -6.41 21.40
C MET A 164 1.93 -5.74 21.93
N THR A 165 2.56 -4.86 21.15
CA THR A 165 3.68 -4.03 21.61
C THR A 165 3.25 -3.07 22.73
N CYS A 166 1.99 -2.62 22.73
CA CYS A 166 1.44 -1.68 23.72
C CYS A 166 0.23 -2.23 24.47
N HIS A 167 -0.52 -3.15 23.88
CA HIS A 167 -1.75 -3.69 24.44
C HIS A 167 -1.54 -5.11 24.97
N THR A 168 -2.13 -5.39 26.12
CA THR A 168 -2.28 -6.77 26.63
C THR A 168 -3.73 -7.18 26.47
N VAL A 169 -3.96 -8.42 26.04
CA VAL A 169 -5.31 -8.96 25.88
C VAL A 169 -6.02 -8.99 27.23
N ASN A 170 -7.16 -8.30 27.32
CA ASN A 170 -8.04 -8.37 28.49
C ASN A 170 -8.95 -9.60 28.37
N LYS A 171 -8.67 -10.65 29.15
CA LYS A 171 -9.42 -11.92 29.13
C LYS A 171 -10.82 -11.83 29.72
N ASP A 172 -11.15 -10.74 30.43
CA ASP A 172 -12.49 -10.51 30.96
C ASP A 172 -13.50 -10.14 29.85
N ILE A 173 -13.01 -9.77 28.66
CA ILE A 173 -13.83 -9.55 27.48
C ILE A 173 -14.05 -10.90 26.79
N SER A 174 -15.29 -11.40 26.81
CA SER A 174 -15.67 -12.72 26.25
C SER A 174 -15.13 -12.94 24.83
N ALA A 175 -15.25 -11.93 23.95
CA ALA A 175 -14.78 -12.00 22.57
C ALA A 175 -13.29 -12.35 22.43
N HIS A 176 -12.43 -11.91 23.37
CA HIS A 176 -11.00 -12.26 23.36
C HIS A 176 -10.74 -13.71 23.73
N THR A 177 -11.64 -14.34 24.50
CA THR A 177 -11.49 -15.72 24.95
C THR A 177 -12.09 -16.70 23.95
N VAL A 178 -13.29 -16.43 23.42
CA VAL A 178 -13.98 -17.35 22.50
C VAL A 178 -13.29 -17.45 21.14
N HIS A 179 -12.75 -16.34 20.63
CA HIS A 179 -12.02 -16.34 19.36
C HIS A 179 -10.55 -16.72 19.52
N GLY A 180 -9.96 -16.46 20.70
CA GLY A 180 -8.57 -16.78 21.01
C GLY A 180 -7.61 -16.26 19.93
N ASP A 181 -6.83 -17.16 19.35
CA ASP A 181 -5.82 -16.82 18.33
C ASP A 181 -6.35 -16.87 16.88
N GLN A 182 -7.64 -17.13 16.67
CA GLN A 182 -8.23 -17.29 15.32
C GLN A 182 -8.42 -15.96 14.58
N LEU A 183 -8.56 -14.86 15.32
CA LEU A 183 -8.76 -13.52 14.77
C LEU A 183 -7.53 -12.65 15.05
N ASP A 184 -7.12 -11.85 14.06
CA ASP A 184 -6.24 -10.72 14.27
C ASP A 184 -7.01 -9.58 14.96
N CYS A 185 -6.34 -8.76 15.78
CA CYS A 185 -6.97 -7.65 16.49
C CYS A 185 -7.73 -6.71 15.53
N SER A 186 -7.22 -6.54 14.30
CA SER A 186 -7.86 -5.70 13.29
C SER A 186 -9.23 -6.20 12.83
N ALA A 187 -9.52 -7.50 12.90
CA ALA A 187 -10.83 -8.04 12.53
C ALA A 187 -11.96 -7.49 13.41
N CYS A 188 -11.65 -7.08 14.64
CA CYS A 188 -12.61 -6.51 15.57
C CYS A 188 -12.42 -5.02 15.80
N HIS A 189 -11.18 -4.52 15.80
CA HIS A 189 -10.89 -3.14 16.21
C HIS A 189 -10.82 -2.13 15.06
N VAL A 190 -10.70 -2.59 13.81
CA VAL A 190 -10.84 -1.70 12.65
C VAL A 190 -12.33 -1.49 12.39
N ASP A 191 -12.78 -0.24 12.34
CA ASP A 191 -14.20 0.08 12.19
C ASP A 191 -14.75 -0.29 10.81
N ASN A 192 -14.01 0.11 9.78
CA ASN A 192 -14.41 0.07 8.39
C ASN A 192 -13.14 0.17 7.54
N THR A 193 -13.24 0.04 6.23
CA THR A 193 -12.11 0.11 5.32
C THR A 193 -12.27 1.25 4.33
N THR A 194 -11.23 2.07 4.18
CA THR A 194 -11.17 3.06 3.10
C THR A 194 -10.80 2.38 1.79
N THR A 195 -11.74 2.36 0.85
CA THR A 195 -11.54 1.81 -0.50
C THR A 195 -11.77 2.85 -1.59
N CYS A 196 -11.13 2.61 -2.74
CA CYS A 196 -11.34 3.33 -3.99
C CYS A 196 -11.95 2.36 -4.99
N MET A 197 -13.21 2.59 -5.35
CA MET A 197 -13.96 1.75 -6.28
C MET A 197 -14.09 2.41 -7.66
N ASN A 198 -14.23 1.60 -8.69
CA ASN A 198 -14.46 1.99 -10.07
C ASN A 198 -13.39 2.95 -10.63
N CYS A 199 -12.12 2.67 -10.37
CA CYS A 199 -11.03 3.50 -10.87
C CYS A 199 -10.85 3.30 -12.38
N HIS A 200 -11.12 4.34 -13.17
CA HIS A 200 -10.88 4.35 -14.61
C HIS A 200 -9.40 4.51 -14.92
N PHE A 201 -8.74 3.39 -15.21
CA PHE A 201 -7.30 3.38 -15.42
C PHE A 201 -6.90 3.99 -16.76
N ASP A 202 -7.70 3.79 -17.81
CA ASP A 202 -7.49 4.43 -19.12
C ASP A 202 -7.55 5.96 -19.02
N LYS A 203 -8.54 6.51 -18.30
CA LYS A 203 -8.64 7.96 -18.05
C LYS A 203 -7.50 8.50 -17.21
N PHE A 204 -7.04 7.72 -16.24
CA PHE A 204 -5.84 8.06 -15.50
C PHE A 204 -4.61 8.13 -16.43
N LEU A 205 -4.41 7.16 -17.32
CA LEU A 205 -3.30 7.17 -18.29
C LEU A 205 -3.39 8.33 -19.30
N GLU A 206 -4.59 8.68 -19.76
CA GLU A 206 -4.82 9.81 -20.69
C GLU A 206 -4.52 11.17 -20.04
N THR A 207 -4.93 11.35 -18.78
CA THR A 207 -4.94 12.68 -18.12
C THR A 207 -3.80 12.90 -17.13
N GLY A 208 -3.13 11.83 -16.69
CA GLY A 208 -2.19 11.84 -15.56
C GLY A 208 -2.86 12.16 -14.21
N SER A 209 -4.19 12.17 -14.13
CA SER A 209 -4.94 12.58 -12.95
C SER A 209 -5.84 11.46 -12.43
N ARG A 210 -5.82 11.27 -11.11
CA ARG A 210 -6.73 10.35 -10.40
C ARG A 210 -8.03 11.04 -9.97
N LYS A 211 -8.09 12.38 -9.99
CA LYS A 211 -9.23 13.17 -9.48
C LYS A 211 -10.47 12.93 -10.34
N GLY A 212 -11.58 12.52 -9.69
CA GLY A 212 -12.87 12.32 -10.36
C GLY A 212 -12.96 11.05 -11.20
N ASN A 213 -12.00 10.13 -11.08
CA ASN A 213 -11.93 8.88 -11.83
C ASN A 213 -12.27 7.65 -10.98
N PHE A 214 -12.67 7.81 -9.72
CA PHE A 214 -13.04 6.72 -8.80
C PHE A 214 -13.99 7.23 -7.72
N PHE A 215 -14.63 6.30 -7.02
CA PHE A 215 -15.50 6.54 -5.86
C PHE A 215 -14.78 6.13 -4.57
N PRO A 216 -14.32 7.09 -3.75
CA PRO A 216 -13.84 6.77 -2.42
C PRO A 216 -15.01 6.46 -1.49
N MET A 217 -14.89 5.40 -0.71
CA MET A 217 -15.87 5.05 0.32
C MET A 217 -15.21 4.45 1.55
N GLN A 218 -15.91 4.54 2.68
CA GLN A 218 -15.48 4.02 3.97
C GLN A 218 -16.74 3.60 4.75
N SER A 219 -17.38 2.53 4.31
CA SER A 219 -18.70 2.08 4.81
C SER A 219 -18.76 0.61 5.19
N PHE A 220 -17.90 -0.23 4.63
CA PHE A 220 -17.82 -1.66 4.94
C PHE A 220 -16.43 -2.05 5.42
N MET A 221 -16.31 -3.25 5.97
CA MET A 221 -15.05 -3.93 6.20
C MET A 221 -15.18 -5.37 5.72
N LEU A 222 -14.18 -5.87 4.99
CA LEU A 222 -14.15 -7.30 4.68
C LEU A 222 -13.46 -8.08 5.79
N LEU A 223 -13.89 -9.31 6.02
CA LEU A 223 -13.10 -10.31 6.74
C LEU A 223 -12.33 -11.13 5.71
N ILE A 224 -11.03 -11.30 5.88
CA ILE A 224 -10.18 -12.07 4.96
C ILE A 224 -9.17 -12.89 5.75
N ASN A 225 -8.83 -14.08 5.27
CA ASN A 225 -7.79 -14.90 5.90
C ASN A 225 -6.41 -14.38 5.50
N TYR A 226 -5.50 -14.30 6.47
CA TYR A 226 -4.09 -13.96 6.25
C TYR A 226 -3.25 -14.46 7.43
N ASN A 227 -2.12 -15.11 7.14
CA ASN A 227 -1.19 -15.63 8.14
C ASN A 227 -1.87 -16.50 9.22
N GLY A 228 -2.78 -17.38 8.79
CA GLY A 228 -3.50 -18.31 9.67
C GLY A 228 -4.64 -17.72 10.51
N LYS A 229 -4.97 -16.43 10.33
CA LYS A 229 -6.04 -15.74 11.07
C LYS A 229 -7.00 -15.02 10.14
N VAL A 230 -8.20 -14.73 10.62
CA VAL A 230 -9.09 -13.76 9.96
C VAL A 230 -8.69 -12.35 10.39
N THR A 231 -8.56 -11.43 9.44
CA THR A 231 -8.15 -10.04 9.64
C THR A 231 -9.08 -9.09 8.86
N ALA A 232 -8.92 -7.78 9.08
CA ALA A 232 -9.59 -6.78 8.26
C ALA A 232 -9.07 -6.81 6.82
N GLY A 233 -9.98 -6.68 5.86
CA GLY A 233 -9.72 -6.72 4.43
C GLY A 233 -10.39 -5.58 3.68
N THR A 234 -9.93 -5.38 2.46
CA THR A 234 -10.47 -4.42 1.49
C THR A 234 -10.78 -5.11 0.17
N ALA A 235 -11.64 -4.48 -0.62
CA ALA A 235 -11.65 -4.64 -2.07
C ALA A 235 -11.21 -3.34 -2.74
N MET A 236 -10.71 -3.37 -3.98
CA MET A 236 -10.58 -2.19 -4.85
C MET A 236 -10.89 -2.60 -6.29
N SER A 237 -11.71 -1.83 -6.99
CA SER A 237 -12.06 -2.13 -8.38
C SER A 237 -11.52 -1.11 -9.37
N MET A 238 -11.16 -1.61 -10.55
CA MET A 238 -10.62 -0.86 -11.68
C MET A 238 -11.39 -1.20 -12.95
N VAL A 239 -11.48 -0.22 -13.83
CA VAL A 239 -12.01 -0.36 -15.19
C VAL A 239 -10.90 0.03 -16.15
N TYR A 240 -10.69 -0.78 -17.18
CA TYR A 240 -9.73 -0.48 -18.24
C TYR A 240 -10.26 -0.93 -19.59
N LYS A 241 -10.50 0.01 -20.50
CA LYS A 241 -11.02 -0.26 -21.87
C LYS A 241 -12.28 -1.16 -21.85
N GLY A 242 -13.24 -0.83 -20.99
CA GLY A 242 -14.48 -1.59 -20.80
C GLY A 242 -14.35 -2.92 -20.03
N LYS A 243 -13.13 -3.34 -19.69
CA LYS A 243 -12.91 -4.55 -18.89
C LYS A 243 -12.92 -4.23 -17.39
N LYS A 244 -13.43 -5.17 -16.61
CA LYS A 244 -13.67 -5.05 -15.17
C LYS A 244 -12.61 -5.81 -14.39
N PHE A 245 -12.07 -5.20 -13.34
CA PHE A 245 -11.08 -5.81 -12.45
C PHE A 245 -11.41 -5.50 -11.00
N ILE A 246 -11.19 -6.47 -10.12
CA ILE A 246 -11.30 -6.28 -8.68
C ILE A 246 -10.21 -7.06 -7.95
N LEU A 247 -9.61 -6.42 -6.97
CA LEU A 247 -8.70 -7.09 -6.04
C LEU A 247 -9.32 -7.14 -4.65
N TYR A 248 -8.95 -8.18 -3.89
CA TYR A 248 -9.18 -8.28 -2.46
C TYR A 248 -7.84 -8.41 -1.73
N SER A 249 -7.71 -7.77 -0.56
CA SER A 249 -6.45 -7.79 0.17
C SER A 249 -6.63 -7.62 1.68
N PRO A 250 -5.79 -8.25 2.53
CA PRO A 250 -5.66 -7.91 3.93
C PRO A 250 -5.24 -6.45 4.09
N TYR A 251 -6.02 -5.67 4.83
CA TYR A 251 -5.87 -4.23 4.88
C TYR A 251 -6.07 -3.65 6.27
N PHE A 252 -5.09 -2.86 6.69
CA PHE A 252 -5.12 -2.13 7.94
C PHE A 252 -5.31 -0.65 7.61
N THR A 253 -6.54 -0.17 7.73
CA THR A 253 -6.91 1.16 7.23
C THR A 253 -6.64 2.31 8.21
N HIS A 254 -6.09 2.03 9.40
CA HIS A 254 -5.96 2.96 10.53
C HIS A 254 -7.27 3.71 10.85
N ALA A 255 -8.36 2.96 10.98
CA ALA A 255 -9.65 3.43 11.50
C ALA A 255 -9.98 2.68 12.80
N ILE A 256 -9.02 2.66 13.73
CA ILE A 256 -9.08 1.84 14.93
C ILE A 256 -10.00 2.48 15.96
N GLN A 257 -10.88 1.68 16.58
CA GLN A 257 -11.78 2.10 17.64
C GLN A 257 -11.41 1.48 18.99
N ALA A 258 -11.71 2.20 20.06
CA ALA A 258 -11.43 1.76 21.42
C ALA A 258 -12.24 0.50 21.79
N LYS A 259 -13.48 0.40 21.27
CA LYS A 259 -14.31 -0.80 21.39
C LYS A 259 -14.17 -1.60 20.10
N GLY A 260 -13.98 -2.90 20.25
CA GLY A 260 -14.11 -3.82 19.12
C GLY A 260 -15.58 -3.99 18.73
N LYS A 261 -15.80 -4.58 17.56
CA LYS A 261 -17.12 -4.95 17.06
C LYS A 261 -17.87 -5.85 18.04
N THR A 262 -19.18 -5.64 18.12
CA THR A 262 -20.11 -6.53 18.78
C THR A 262 -20.29 -7.81 17.96
N CYS A 263 -20.81 -8.87 18.59
CA CYS A 263 -20.96 -10.14 17.90
C CYS A 263 -21.92 -10.03 16.70
N ASP A 264 -23.06 -9.34 16.85
CA ASP A 264 -24.09 -9.18 15.81
C ASP A 264 -23.63 -8.36 14.60
N GLU A 265 -22.56 -7.58 14.73
CA GLU A 265 -21.96 -6.90 13.58
C GLU A 265 -21.31 -7.89 12.61
N CYS A 266 -20.92 -9.07 13.07
CA CYS A 266 -20.24 -10.11 12.29
C CYS A 266 -21.10 -11.37 12.11
N HIS A 267 -21.72 -11.85 13.19
CA HIS A 267 -22.48 -13.09 13.26
C HIS A 267 -23.95 -12.85 12.94
N ALA A 268 -24.54 -13.71 12.11
CA ALA A 268 -25.93 -13.65 11.65
C ALA A 268 -26.36 -12.25 11.14
N ASN A 269 -25.39 -11.47 10.63
CA ASN A 269 -25.64 -10.11 10.16
C ASN A 269 -26.37 -10.13 8.80
N SER A 270 -26.74 -8.96 8.28
CA SER A 270 -27.49 -8.86 7.01
C SER A 270 -26.77 -9.47 5.81
N ALA A 271 -25.43 -9.45 5.77
CA ALA A 271 -24.67 -10.08 4.70
C ALA A 271 -24.72 -11.60 4.81
N MET A 272 -24.59 -12.13 6.02
CA MET A 272 -24.68 -13.56 6.29
C MET A 272 -26.05 -14.13 5.95
N LYS A 273 -27.13 -13.40 6.25
CA LYS A 273 -28.51 -13.78 5.85
C LYS A 273 -28.67 -13.87 4.33
N LEU A 274 -28.10 -12.93 3.57
CA LEU A 274 -28.13 -13.00 2.11
C LEU A 274 -27.38 -14.24 1.59
N ILE A 275 -26.20 -14.50 2.15
CA ILE A 275 -25.37 -15.65 1.78
C ILE A 275 -26.09 -16.97 2.09
N GLU A 276 -26.76 -17.07 3.25
CA GLU A 276 -27.57 -18.23 3.65
C GLU A 276 -28.71 -18.51 2.66
N GLU A 277 -29.38 -17.45 2.19
CA GLU A 277 -30.43 -17.52 1.17
C GLU A 277 -29.88 -17.80 -0.25
N GLY A 278 -28.56 -17.99 -0.39
CA GLY A 278 -27.88 -18.22 -1.66
C GLY A 278 -27.69 -16.97 -2.52
N LYS A 279 -28.06 -15.79 -2.00
CA LYS A 279 -27.97 -14.49 -2.69
C LYS A 279 -26.57 -13.87 -2.55
N SER A 280 -26.23 -13.01 -3.48
CA SER A 280 -25.03 -12.17 -3.39
C SER A 280 -25.27 -10.97 -2.47
N VAL A 281 -24.19 -10.46 -1.88
CA VAL A 281 -24.18 -9.21 -1.12
C VAL A 281 -23.94 -8.05 -2.09
N PRO A 282 -24.86 -7.07 -2.18
CA PRO A 282 -24.72 -5.92 -3.08
C PRO A 282 -23.73 -4.91 -2.50
N MET A 283 -22.43 -5.17 -2.66
CA MET A 283 -21.36 -4.38 -2.06
C MET A 283 -21.30 -2.94 -2.59
N MET A 284 -21.62 -2.74 -3.87
CA MET A 284 -21.75 -1.42 -4.47
C MET A 284 -22.80 -1.46 -5.57
N VAL A 285 -23.89 -0.69 -5.41
CA VAL A 285 -24.97 -0.59 -6.40
C VAL A 285 -25.00 0.82 -6.98
N PHE A 286 -25.32 0.93 -8.27
CA PHE A 286 -25.61 2.21 -8.91
C PHE A 286 -27.12 2.34 -9.13
N LYS A 287 -27.75 3.31 -8.44
CA LYS A 287 -29.19 3.54 -8.51
C LYS A 287 -29.48 5.03 -8.42
N ASP A 288 -30.44 5.51 -9.22
CA ASP A 288 -30.86 6.92 -9.24
C ASP A 288 -29.68 7.89 -9.42
N ASN A 289 -28.75 7.53 -10.31
CA ASN A 289 -27.50 8.24 -10.60
C ASN A 289 -26.57 8.43 -9.37
N LYS A 290 -26.63 7.50 -8.40
CA LYS A 290 -25.82 7.51 -7.18
C LYS A 290 -25.26 6.12 -6.87
N ILE A 291 -24.05 6.12 -6.30
CA ILE A 291 -23.47 4.93 -5.70
C ILE A 291 -24.07 4.74 -4.30
N VAL A 292 -24.57 3.53 -4.06
CA VAL A 292 -25.03 3.06 -2.76
C VAL A 292 -24.08 1.92 -2.34
N PRO A 293 -23.14 2.17 -1.42
CA PRO A 293 -22.25 1.13 -0.93
C PRO A 293 -22.94 0.29 0.16
N TRP A 294 -22.47 -0.93 0.35
CA TRP A 294 -22.82 -1.73 1.52
C TRP A 294 -22.30 -1.10 2.80
N GLU A 295 -23.01 -1.35 3.91
CA GLU A 295 -22.63 -0.92 5.26
C GLU A 295 -22.45 -2.13 6.18
N GLY A 296 -21.33 -2.16 6.90
CA GLY A 296 -21.03 -3.21 7.89
C GLY A 296 -20.03 -4.26 7.42
N VAL A 297 -19.96 -5.36 8.16
CA VAL A 297 -18.95 -6.42 7.97
C VAL A 297 -19.45 -7.45 6.97
N VAL A 298 -18.55 -7.89 6.08
CA VAL A 298 -18.86 -8.91 5.07
C VAL A 298 -17.68 -9.87 4.95
N PRO A 299 -17.89 -11.19 4.88
CA PRO A 299 -16.80 -12.13 4.59
C PRO A 299 -16.32 -11.96 3.14
N THR A 300 -15.01 -12.09 2.92
CA THR A 300 -14.44 -12.10 1.56
C THR A 300 -14.84 -13.40 0.86
N LEU A 301 -15.81 -13.32 -0.05
CA LEU A 301 -16.31 -14.40 -0.88
C LEU A 301 -16.52 -13.89 -2.31
N PRO A 302 -15.49 -13.84 -3.18
CA PRO A 302 -15.56 -13.15 -4.46
C PRO A 302 -16.80 -13.46 -5.31
N ASP A 303 -17.24 -14.72 -5.34
CA ASP A 303 -18.41 -15.18 -6.12
C ASP A 303 -19.76 -14.82 -5.49
N LYS A 304 -19.77 -14.26 -4.28
CA LYS A 304 -20.95 -13.82 -3.54
C LYS A 304 -20.98 -12.31 -3.30
N LEU A 305 -20.02 -11.55 -3.83
CA LEU A 305 -19.94 -10.10 -3.68
C LEU A 305 -20.20 -9.40 -5.00
N GLU A 306 -21.26 -8.60 -5.06
CA GLU A 306 -21.65 -7.87 -6.26
C GLU A 306 -21.16 -6.42 -6.22
N TRP A 307 -20.51 -6.02 -7.31
CA TRP A 307 -19.93 -4.69 -7.47
C TRP A 307 -20.41 -4.09 -8.77
N ALA A 308 -20.96 -2.88 -8.72
CA ALA A 308 -21.25 -2.10 -9.91
C ALA A 308 -19.93 -1.71 -10.61
N TYR A 309 -19.95 -1.70 -11.93
CA TYR A 309 -18.87 -1.14 -12.74
C TYR A 309 -19.48 -0.16 -13.71
N LEU A 310 -18.99 1.07 -13.65
CA LEU A 310 -19.53 2.19 -14.39
C LEU A 310 -18.49 2.67 -15.40
N ASP A 311 -18.97 3.27 -16.48
CA ASP A 311 -18.21 4.08 -17.42
C ASP A 311 -18.77 5.51 -17.45
N LYS A 312 -18.11 6.40 -18.20
CA LYS A 312 -18.58 7.76 -18.43
C LYS A 312 -19.12 7.92 -19.85
N ASP A 313 -20.37 8.35 -19.96
CA ASP A 313 -20.93 8.95 -21.17
C ASP A 313 -20.99 10.48 -20.97
N GLY A 314 -20.00 11.18 -21.53
CA GLY A 314 -19.74 12.58 -21.22
C GLY A 314 -19.41 12.79 -19.73
N GLU A 315 -20.26 13.52 -19.02
CA GLU A 315 -20.13 13.75 -17.56
C GLU A 315 -20.96 12.77 -16.71
N GLN A 316 -21.82 11.97 -17.33
CA GLN A 316 -22.73 11.06 -16.62
C GLN A 316 -22.10 9.68 -16.44
N TRP A 317 -22.35 9.07 -15.28
CA TRP A 317 -21.97 7.69 -15.03
C TRP A 317 -23.04 6.76 -15.61
N VAL A 318 -22.61 5.75 -16.36
CA VAL A 318 -23.45 4.73 -16.97
C VAL A 318 -22.91 3.35 -16.64
N GLU A 319 -23.76 2.33 -16.51
CA GLU A 319 -23.26 0.98 -16.26
C GLU A 319 -22.54 0.42 -17.49
N ILE A 320 -21.41 -0.26 -17.25
CA ILE A 320 -20.70 -0.96 -18.32
C ILE A 320 -21.61 -2.07 -18.86
N GLN A 321 -21.97 -1.95 -20.13
CA GLN A 321 -22.73 -2.97 -20.86
C GLN A 321 -21.79 -4.11 -21.29
N SER A 322 -21.42 -4.97 -20.33
CA SER A 322 -20.61 -6.17 -20.59
C SER A 322 -20.98 -7.30 -19.65
N ASP A 323 -21.31 -8.45 -20.25
CA ASP A 323 -21.60 -9.71 -19.55
C ASP A 323 -20.33 -10.41 -19.04
N GLU A 324 -19.13 -9.95 -19.41
CA GLU A 324 -17.87 -10.52 -18.96
C GLU A 324 -17.73 -10.34 -17.43
N ALA A 325 -17.40 -11.38 -16.69
CA ALA A 325 -17.15 -11.25 -15.26
C ALA A 325 -15.93 -10.34 -14.99
N ALA A 326 -15.90 -9.70 -13.82
CA ALA A 326 -14.69 -8.98 -13.43
C ALA A 326 -13.55 -9.97 -13.19
N LYS A 327 -12.36 -9.66 -13.68
CA LYS A 327 -11.16 -10.39 -13.30
C LYS A 327 -10.88 -10.16 -11.82
N VAL A 328 -10.76 -11.24 -11.06
CA VAL A 328 -10.51 -11.21 -9.61
C VAL A 328 -9.05 -11.47 -9.32
N GLN A 329 -8.45 -10.68 -8.42
CA GLN A 329 -7.13 -10.94 -7.86
C GLN A 329 -7.16 -10.98 -6.33
N LEU A 330 -6.46 -11.93 -5.73
CA LEU A 330 -6.16 -11.94 -4.30
C LEU A 330 -4.74 -11.40 -4.09
N VAL A 331 -4.61 -10.37 -3.25
CA VAL A 331 -3.37 -9.61 -3.07
C VAL A 331 -2.91 -9.65 -1.62
N GLY A 332 -1.60 -9.73 -1.40
CA GLY A 332 -1.01 -9.71 -0.06
C GLY A 332 -1.20 -11.02 0.70
N TYR A 333 -1.17 -12.14 -0.02
CA TYR A 333 -1.33 -13.50 0.53
C TYR A 333 -2.66 -13.73 1.26
N GLY A 334 -3.66 -12.89 1.00
CA GLY A 334 -4.99 -13.04 1.56
C GLY A 334 -5.79 -14.11 0.82
N THR A 335 -6.60 -14.87 1.55
CA THR A 335 -7.54 -15.84 0.96
C THR A 335 -8.97 -15.60 1.45
N PRO A 336 -9.98 -16.00 0.66
CA PRO A 336 -11.38 -16.04 1.11
C PRO A 336 -11.56 -16.79 2.44
N LEU A 337 -12.69 -16.55 3.10
CA LEU A 337 -13.09 -17.35 4.24
C LEU A 337 -13.46 -18.78 3.80
N THR A 338 -13.16 -19.75 4.66
CA THR A 338 -13.51 -21.16 4.46
C THR A 338 -14.98 -21.41 4.78
N GLU A 339 -15.54 -22.50 4.24
CA GLU A 339 -16.92 -22.90 4.54
C GLU A 339 -17.19 -23.02 6.04
N GLU A 340 -16.28 -23.63 6.81
CA GLU A 340 -16.40 -23.73 8.28
C GLU A 340 -16.45 -22.34 8.96
N GLN A 341 -15.66 -21.37 8.48
CA GLN A 341 -15.72 -20.01 9.01
C GLN A 341 -17.03 -19.30 8.65
N ILE A 342 -17.58 -19.56 7.46
CA ILE A 342 -18.89 -19.05 7.05
C ILE A 342 -20.00 -19.65 7.92
N GLU A 343 -19.97 -20.96 8.17
CA GLU A 343 -20.92 -21.62 9.08
C GLU A 343 -20.91 -20.99 10.47
N LYS A 344 -19.72 -20.71 11.04
CA LYS A 344 -19.61 -20.00 12.32
C LYS A 344 -20.17 -18.58 12.29
N LEU A 345 -20.04 -17.87 11.16
CA LEU A 345 -20.62 -16.54 10.99
C LEU A 345 -22.14 -16.57 10.77
N LEU A 346 -22.71 -17.70 10.36
CA LEU A 346 -24.16 -17.87 10.23
C LEU A 346 -24.84 -18.09 11.58
N MET A 347 -24.13 -18.66 12.55
CA MET A 347 -24.64 -18.88 13.91
C MET A 347 -24.94 -17.56 14.62
N SER A 348 -25.98 -17.55 15.45
CA SER A 348 -26.21 -16.43 16.37
C SER A 348 -25.16 -16.44 17.48
N ALA A 349 -24.76 -15.26 17.96
CA ALA A 349 -23.68 -15.16 18.95
C ALA A 349 -24.00 -15.71 20.35
N GLU A 350 -25.25 -16.13 20.58
CA GLU A 350 -25.72 -16.71 21.84
C GLU A 350 -25.67 -18.26 21.87
N GLU A 351 -25.34 -18.89 20.73
CA GLU A 351 -25.14 -20.33 20.55
C GLU A 351 -23.65 -20.69 20.47
#